data_AF-X1KKC2-F1
#
_entry.id   AF-X1KKC2-F1
#
_cell.length_a   1.000
_cell.length_b   1.000
_cell.length_c   1.000
_cell.angle_alpha   90.00
_cell.angle_beta   90.00
_cell.angle_gamma   90.00
#
_symmetry.space_group_name_H-M   'P 1'
#
loop_
_entity.id
_entity.type
_entity.pdbx_description
1 polymer ?
#
loop_
_entity_poly.entity_id
_entity_poly.type
_entity_poly.pdbx_seq_one_letter_code
_entity_poly.pdbx_strand_id
1 'polypeptide(L)'
;QEFVDYMSGEVKKLLEYFHISNDDFLRTTQKRHKKVVQKLFQKLWENGDIYKGKYKGRYCIFEENFLTESQLVNGKCPECGRTVEWVEEENYFFRLSKYQNKIL
;
A
#
# COMPACT_ATOMS: atom_id res chain seq x y z
N GLN A 1 -13.76 10.57 -6.44
CA GLN A 1 -13.96 10.37 -4.98
C GLN A 1 -15.39 9.93 -4.65
N GLU A 2 -16.37 10.30 -5.49
CA GLU A 2 -17.79 9.95 -5.36
C GLU A 2 -18.08 8.46 -5.07
N PHE A 3 -17.44 7.53 -5.79
CA PHE A 3 -17.61 6.09 -5.55
C PHE A 3 -17.32 5.68 -4.09
N VAL A 4 -16.17 6.12 -3.55
CA VAL A 4 -15.79 5.78 -2.16
C VAL A 4 -16.55 6.59 -1.13
N ASP A 5 -17.16 7.72 -1.51
CA ASP A 5 -18.09 8.47 -0.67
C ASP A 5 -19.39 7.68 -0.51
N TYR A 6 -19.98 7.24 -1.62
CA TYR A 6 -21.17 6.39 -1.66
C TYR A 6 -20.98 5.10 -0.85
N MET A 7 -19.95 4.30 -1.18
CA MET A 7 -19.69 3.02 -0.51
C MET A 7 -19.49 3.19 0.99
N SER A 8 -18.76 4.24 1.41
CA SER A 8 -18.56 4.50 2.84
C SER A 8 -19.85 4.93 3.56
N GLY A 9 -20.76 5.60 2.85
CA GLY A 9 -22.07 5.96 3.36
C GLY A 9 -22.95 4.74 3.60
N GLU A 10 -22.96 3.78 2.67
CA GLU A 10 -23.69 2.52 2.82
C GLU A 10 -23.18 1.71 4.00
N VAL A 11 -21.85 1.65 4.19
CA VAL A 11 -21.25 0.98 5.37
C VAL A 11 -21.69 1.65 6.67
N LYS A 12 -21.73 3.00 6.74
CA LYS A 12 -22.21 3.70 7.93
C LYS A 12 -23.67 3.37 8.27
N LYS A 13 -24.55 3.38 7.27
CA LYS A 13 -25.96 2.97 7.45
C LYS A 13 -26.07 1.54 7.99
N LEU A 14 -25.22 0.64 7.52
CA LEU A 14 -25.18 -0.74 8.00
C LEU A 14 -24.74 -0.83 9.47
N LEU A 15 -23.73 -0.06 9.88
CA LEU A 15 -23.31 0.02 11.28
C LEU A 15 -24.44 0.54 12.18
N GLU A 16 -25.16 1.58 11.73
CA GLU A 16 -26.33 2.11 12.42
C GLU A 16 -27.45 1.07 12.55
N TYR A 17 -27.73 0.32 11.47
CA TYR A 17 -28.72 -0.75 11.45
C TYR A 17 -28.40 -1.87 12.46
N PHE A 18 -27.13 -2.23 12.61
CA PHE A 18 -26.67 -3.20 13.61
C PHE A 18 -26.47 -2.61 15.01
N HIS A 19 -26.85 -1.35 15.24
CA HIS A 19 -26.64 -0.65 16.50
C HIS A 19 -25.17 -0.62 16.96
N ILE A 20 -24.24 -0.60 16.01
CA ILE A 20 -22.81 -0.47 16.29
C ILE A 20 -22.49 1.01 16.51
N SER A 21 -22.00 1.33 17.71
CA SER A 21 -21.54 2.68 18.04
C SER A 21 -20.03 2.80 17.85
N ASN A 22 -19.59 3.97 17.39
CA ASN A 22 -18.19 4.29 17.23
C ASN A 22 -17.98 5.79 17.47
N ASP A 23 -16.90 6.16 18.17
CA ASP A 23 -16.58 7.56 18.44
C ASP A 23 -16.05 8.28 17.19
N ASP A 24 -15.45 7.53 16.26
CA ASP A 24 -14.94 8.08 15.01
C ASP A 24 -15.07 7.08 13.86
N PHE A 25 -15.51 7.57 12.70
CA PHE A 25 -15.48 6.82 11.44
C PHE A 25 -14.48 7.53 10.52
N LEU A 26 -13.21 7.13 10.65
CA LEU A 26 -12.13 7.71 9.89
C LEU A 26 -12.14 7.19 8.44
N ARG A 27 -12.05 8.10 7.48
CA ARG A 27 -11.78 7.75 6.08
C ARG A 27 -10.44 8.34 5.66
N THR A 28 -9.59 7.53 5.03
CA THR A 28 -8.25 7.95 4.58
C THR A 28 -8.30 9.07 3.53
N THR A 29 -9.45 9.24 2.87
CA THR A 29 -9.71 10.34 1.93
C THR A 29 -9.93 11.71 2.61
N GLN A 30 -10.22 11.75 3.92
CA GLN A 30 -10.46 12.99 4.66
C GLN A 30 -9.19 13.84 4.76
N LYS A 31 -9.37 15.17 4.72
CA LYS A 31 -8.27 16.15 4.81
C LYS A 31 -7.41 15.97 6.07
N ARG A 32 -8.03 15.63 7.22
CA ARG A 32 -7.31 15.41 8.48
C ARG A 32 -6.31 14.25 8.40
N HIS A 33 -6.70 13.15 7.75
CA HIS A 33 -5.83 11.99 7.56
C HIS A 33 -4.70 12.31 6.59
N LYS A 34 -5.03 12.87 5.41
CA LYS A 34 -4.04 13.27 4.39
C LYS A 34 -2.96 14.18 4.97
N LYS A 35 -3.35 15.18 5.77
CA LYS A 35 -2.41 16.12 6.41
C LYS A 35 -1.43 15.40 7.34
N VAL A 36 -1.90 14.44 8.13
CA VAL A 36 -1.04 13.67 9.03
C VAL A 36 -0.09 12.76 8.24
N VAL A 37 -0.58 12.07 7.21
CA VAL A 37 0.25 11.20 6.37
C VAL A 37 1.32 11.99 5.64
N GLN A 38 0.98 13.14 5.06
CA GLN A 38 1.94 14.03 4.41
C GLN A 38 3.03 14.51 5.38
N LYS A 39 2.63 14.91 6.60
CA LYS A 39 3.57 15.34 7.65
C LYS A 39 4.50 14.20 8.08
N LEU A 40 3.97 12.98 8.24
CA LEU A 40 4.77 11.82 8.60
C LEU A 40 5.74 11.46 7.48
N PHE A 41 5.27 11.42 6.24
CA PHE A 41 6.11 11.15 5.08
C PHE A 41 7.27 12.15 5.00
N GLN A 42 6.98 13.44 5.13
CA GLN A 42 8.01 14.48 5.11
C GLN A 42 9.04 14.28 6.23
N LYS A 43 8.60 13.99 7.46
CA LYS A 43 9.51 13.72 8.57
C LYS A 43 10.41 12.50 8.31
N LEU A 44 9.85 11.42 7.77
CA LEU A 44 10.62 10.21 7.43
C LEU A 44 11.60 10.46 6.27
N TRP A 45 11.20 11.27 5.29
CA TRP A 45 12.07 11.71 4.20
C TRP A 45 13.26 12.53 4.72
N GLU A 46 13.00 13.54 5.56
CA GLU A 46 14.04 14.38 6.18
C GLU A 46 15.00 13.57 7.07
N ASN A 47 14.52 12.51 7.71
CA ASN A 47 15.34 11.61 8.52
C ASN A 47 16.14 10.57 7.71
N GLY A 48 16.00 10.54 6.38
CA GLY A 48 16.63 9.55 5.50
C GLY A 48 16.03 8.13 5.62
N ASP A 49 14.85 8.02 6.23
CA ASP A 49 14.11 6.78 6.38
C ASP A 49 13.29 6.46 5.12
N ILE A 50 12.93 7.48 4.34
CA ILE A 50 12.41 7.31 2.98
C ILE A 50 13.48 7.77 1.99
N TYR A 51 13.69 6.99 0.93
CA TYR A 51 14.65 7.30 -0.12
C TYR A 51 14.10 6.91 -1.49
N LYS A 52 14.56 7.59 -2.54
CA LYS A 52 14.30 7.16 -3.92
C LYS A 52 15.20 5.98 -4.27
N GLY A 53 14.60 4.95 -4.81
CA GLY A 53 15.31 3.79 -5.34
C GLY A 53 14.73 3.40 -6.68
N LYS A 54 15.47 2.58 -7.42
CA LYS A 54 14.94 1.87 -8.56
C LYS A 54 14.74 0.44 -8.17
N TYR A 55 13.53 -0.06 -8.34
CA TYR A 55 13.27 -1.49 -8.19
C TYR A 55 13.03 -2.07 -9.57
N LYS A 56 13.80 -3.13 -9.85
CA LYS A 56 13.73 -3.86 -11.11
C LYS A 56 13.47 -5.32 -10.81
N GLY A 57 12.52 -5.91 -11.53
CA GLY A 57 12.16 -7.29 -11.31
C GLY A 57 11.06 -7.76 -12.25
N ARG A 58 10.74 -9.04 -12.12
CA ARG A 58 9.60 -9.65 -12.81
C ARG A 58 8.34 -9.25 -12.05
N TYR A 59 7.45 -8.51 -12.68
CA TYR A 59 6.23 -8.00 -12.05
C TYR A 59 5.01 -8.70 -12.62
N CYS A 60 4.12 -9.16 -11.75
CA CYS A 60 2.80 -9.61 -12.15
C CYS A 60 1.80 -8.47 -11.96
N ILE A 61 1.31 -7.90 -13.07
CA ILE A 61 0.36 -6.80 -13.05
C ILE A 61 -0.95 -7.19 -12.35
N PHE A 62 -1.36 -8.45 -12.47
CA PHE A 62 -2.64 -8.91 -11.94
C PHE A 62 -2.64 -9.15 -10.42
N GLU A 63 -1.48 -9.52 -9.87
CA GLU A 63 -1.30 -9.73 -8.43
C GLU A 63 -0.63 -8.52 -7.76
N GLU A 64 -0.33 -7.48 -8.54
CA GLU A 64 0.42 -6.29 -8.13
C GLU A 64 1.69 -6.59 -7.33
N ASN A 65 2.40 -7.66 -7.73
CA ASN A 65 3.50 -8.21 -6.96
C ASN A 65 4.77 -8.44 -7.79
N PHE A 66 5.92 -8.15 -7.18
CA PHE A 66 7.23 -8.46 -7.73
C PHE A 66 7.68 -9.86 -7.34
N LEU A 67 8.17 -10.59 -8.33
CA LEU A 67 8.66 -11.96 -8.22
C LEU A 67 10.15 -11.98 -8.56
N THR A 68 10.90 -12.73 -7.77
CA THR A 68 12.25 -13.16 -8.13
C THR A 68 12.18 -14.25 -9.20
N GLU A 69 13.25 -14.46 -9.96
CA GLU A 69 13.25 -15.49 -11.01
C GLU A 69 13.01 -16.90 -10.44
N SER A 70 13.48 -17.17 -9.21
CA SER A 70 13.23 -18.42 -8.49
C SER A 70 11.77 -18.65 -8.10
N GLN A 71 10.95 -17.60 -8.03
CA GLN A 71 9.52 -17.72 -7.71
C GLN A 71 8.67 -17.98 -8.95
N LEU A 72 9.25 -17.90 -10.17
CA LEU A 72 8.51 -18.13 -11.40
C LEU A 72 8.37 -19.62 -11.69
N VAL A 73 7.18 -20.02 -12.13
CA VAL A 73 6.91 -21.37 -12.64
C VAL A 73 6.78 -21.28 -14.16
N ASN A 74 7.74 -21.87 -14.88
CA ASN A 74 7.83 -21.78 -16.35
C ASN A 74 7.78 -20.32 -16.89
N GLY A 75 8.43 -19.39 -16.18
CA GLY A 75 8.45 -17.97 -16.55
C GLY A 75 7.12 -17.23 -16.32
N LYS A 76 6.21 -17.81 -15.55
CA LYS A 76 4.88 -17.25 -15.23
C LYS A 76 4.73 -17.05 -13.72
N CYS A 77 3.78 -16.17 -13.36
CA CYS A 77 3.38 -15.95 -11.97
C CYS A 77 2.84 -17.26 -11.36
N PRO A 78 3.30 -17.66 -10.16
CA PRO A 78 2.85 -18.90 -9.52
C PRO A 78 1.39 -18.85 -9.08
N GLU A 79 0.89 -17.67 -8.71
CA GLU A 79 -0.48 -17.49 -8.19
C GLU A 79 -1.52 -17.49 -9.32
N CYS A 80 -1.32 -16.66 -10.34
CA CYS A 80 -2.32 -16.47 -11.40
C CYS A 80 -2.01 -17.23 -12.70
N GLY A 81 -0.83 -17.84 -12.83
CA GLY A 81 -0.39 -18.57 -14.03
C GLY A 81 -0.21 -17.72 -15.29
N ARG A 82 -0.17 -16.38 -15.17
CA ARG A 82 0.00 -15.46 -16.31
C ARG A 82 1.45 -15.05 -16.48
N THR A 83 1.78 -14.52 -17.65
CA THR A 83 3.11 -13.98 -17.94
C THR A 83 3.43 -12.80 -17.02
N VAL A 84 4.71 -12.67 -16.69
CA VAL A 84 5.25 -11.56 -15.90
C VAL A 84 6.06 -10.64 -16.81
N GLU A 85 6.02 -9.35 -16.52
CA GLU A 85 6.76 -8.35 -17.28
C GLU A 85 8.02 -7.95 -16.53
N TRP A 86 9.07 -7.57 -17.27
CA TRP A 86 10.21 -6.94 -16.63
C TRP A 86 9.91 -5.46 -16.45
N VAL A 87 9.83 -5.01 -15.21
CA VAL A 87 9.53 -3.62 -14.87
C VAL A 87 10.72 -3.03 -14.13
N GLU A 88 11.12 -1.82 -14.51
CA GLU A 88 12.07 -0.98 -13.79
C GLU A 88 11.37 0.36 -13.49
N GLU A 89 11.10 0.61 -12.21
CA GLU A 89 10.43 1.83 -11.76
C GLU A 89 11.24 2.53 -10.68
N GLU A 90 11.36 3.86 -10.81
CA GLU A 90 11.81 4.71 -9.72
C GLU A 90 10.65 4.94 -8.75
N ASN A 91 10.83 4.51 -7.50
CA ASN A 91 9.82 4.62 -6.45
C ASN A 91 10.45 5.13 -5.14
N TYR A 92 9.58 5.56 -4.22
CA TYR A 92 9.98 5.91 -2.86
C TYR A 92 9.92 4.66 -1.97
N PHE A 93 11.03 4.33 -1.30
CA PHE A 93 11.16 3.17 -0.44
C PHE A 93 11.32 3.60 1.01
N PHE A 94 10.69 2.85 1.92
CA PHE A 94 10.94 2.96 3.36
C PHE A 94 12.06 2.01 3.78
N ARG A 95 13.06 2.53 4.49
CA ARG A 95 14.24 1.80 4.96
C ARG A 95 13.93 0.96 6.20
N LEU A 96 13.04 -0.03 6.05
CA LEU A 96 12.63 -0.91 7.15
C LEU A 96 13.82 -1.62 7.82
N SER A 97 14.88 -1.93 7.07
CA SER A 97 16.11 -2.55 7.59
C SER A 97 16.79 -1.74 8.71
N LYS A 98 16.65 -0.41 8.73
CA LYS A 98 17.17 0.44 9.82
C LYS A 98 16.49 0.15 11.18
N TYR A 99 15.29 -0.43 11.16
CA TYR A 99 14.46 -0.66 12.33
C TYR A 99 14.39 -2.13 12.76
N GLN A 100 14.99 -3.04 11.99
CA GLN A 100 14.85 -4.48 12.19
C GLN A 100 15.20 -4.91 13.64
N ASN A 101 16.31 -4.42 14.20
CA ASN A 101 16.74 -4.74 15.57
C ASN A 101 15.86 -4.15 16.68
N LYS A 102 14.94 -3.24 16.35
CA LYS A 102 14.02 -2.62 17.33
C LYS A 102 12.64 -3.28 17.33
N ILE A 103 12.34 -4.08 16.31
CA ILE A 103 11.04 -4.72 16.08
C ILE A 103 11.12 -6.24 16.41
N LEU A 104 12.32 -6.81 16.37
CA LEU A 104 12.65 -8.17 16.84
C LEU A 104 13.04 -8.15 18.32
#